data_AF-T1CBH8-F1
#
_entry.id   AF-T1CBH8-F1
#
_cell.length_a   1.000
_cell.length_b   1.000
_cell.length_c   1.000
_cell.angle_alpha   90.00
_cell.angle_beta   90.00
_cell.angle_gamma   90.00
#
_symmetry.space_group_name_H-M   'P 1'
#
loop_
_entity.id
_entity.type
_entity.pdbx_description
1 polymer ?
#
loop_
_entity_poly.entity_id
_entity_poly.type
_entity_poly.pdbx_seq_one_letter_code
_entity_poly.pdbx_strand_id
1 'polypeptide(L)'
;RTPAAGFHVPIRNEIGDGRLDVHSTLRLFRRLPGVHFERRLHEQVLPSLLAAAGRRRVEPAPFTLHHLGYQPSLVERKQKRQRNLELAKGEVDANPFDAFAVFNLGIEYTAAGDLEAGVEHFHRARSLTGAPVPWQSRLYKVEAQFLYQLGRLDEALAVIEEGLPAFPA
;
A
#
# COMPACT_ATOMS: atom_id res chain seq x y z
N ARG A 1 -19.69 4.49 25.20
CA ARG A 1 -18.37 3.90 24.82
C ARG A 1 -18.61 2.89 23.71
N THR A 2 -17.92 3.01 22.57
CA THR A 2 -18.00 2.03 21.44
C THR A 2 -17.42 0.66 21.83
N PRO A 3 -17.84 -0.46 21.21
CA PRO A 3 -17.18 -1.78 21.31
C PRO A 3 -16.06 -2.03 20.27
N ALA A 4 -15.88 -1.16 19.26
CA ALA A 4 -14.92 -1.34 18.14
C ALA A 4 -13.47 -1.57 18.60
N ALA A 5 -12.73 -2.49 18.00
CA ALA A 5 -11.30 -2.70 18.26
C ALA A 5 -10.43 -1.55 17.71
N GLY A 6 -10.88 -0.93 16.63
CA GLY A 6 -10.24 0.24 16.02
C GLY A 6 -11.08 0.85 14.93
N PHE A 7 -10.56 1.90 14.30
CA PHE A 7 -11.23 2.69 13.31
C PHE A 7 -10.37 2.95 12.08
N HIS A 8 -10.95 2.71 10.91
CA HIS A 8 -10.48 3.29 9.65
C HIS A 8 -10.87 4.77 9.62
N VAL A 9 -9.87 5.63 9.74
CA VAL A 9 -10.05 7.09 9.79
C VAL A 9 -9.84 7.64 8.38
N PRO A 10 -10.84 8.32 7.79
CA PRO A 10 -10.65 9.17 6.62
C PRO A 10 -9.66 10.29 6.93
N ILE A 11 -8.62 10.42 6.13
CA ILE A 11 -7.60 11.48 6.24
C ILE A 11 -7.66 12.31 4.97
N ARG A 12 -7.83 13.63 5.15
CA ARG A 12 -7.68 14.64 4.11
C ARG A 12 -6.32 15.30 4.27
N ASN A 13 -5.40 15.02 3.35
CA ASN A 13 -4.10 15.67 3.31
C ASN A 13 -4.15 16.85 2.36
N GLU A 14 -3.81 18.03 2.87
CA GLU A 14 -3.54 19.20 2.04
C GLU A 14 -2.09 19.14 1.59
N ILE A 15 -1.92 18.72 0.34
CA ILE A 15 -0.65 18.77 -0.37
C ILE A 15 -0.69 20.11 -1.09
N GLY A 16 0.33 20.96 -0.95
CA GLY A 16 0.32 22.36 -1.44
C GLY A 16 -0.28 22.56 -2.85
N ASP A 17 -0.66 23.80 -3.16
CA ASP A 17 -1.32 24.21 -4.42
C ASP A 17 -2.79 23.74 -4.55
N GLY A 18 -3.49 23.60 -3.42
CA GLY A 18 -4.93 23.26 -3.38
C GLY A 18 -5.26 21.79 -3.69
N ARG A 19 -4.24 20.91 -3.77
CA ARG A 19 -4.43 19.48 -4.02
C ARG A 19 -4.78 18.72 -2.75
N LEU A 20 -5.77 17.85 -2.85
CA LEU A 20 -6.22 16.99 -1.76
C LEU A 20 -5.89 15.53 -2.06
N ASP A 21 -5.21 14.87 -1.13
CA ASP A 21 -5.12 13.40 -1.09
C ASP A 21 -6.02 12.88 0.03
N VAL A 22 -7.01 12.08 -0.34
CA VAL A 22 -7.99 11.50 0.59
C VAL A 22 -7.82 9.99 0.61
N HIS A 23 -7.51 9.46 1.79
CA HIS A 23 -7.40 8.02 1.98
C HIS A 23 -7.96 7.61 3.35
N SER A 24 -8.35 6.35 3.49
CA SER A 24 -8.82 5.79 4.76
C SER A 24 -7.83 4.79 5.30
N THR A 25 -7.40 4.95 6.56
CA THR A 25 -6.38 4.09 7.17
C THR A 25 -6.66 3.82 8.65
N LEU A 26 -6.21 2.68 9.16
CA LEU A 26 -6.34 2.33 10.57
C LEU A 26 -5.39 3.20 11.41
N ARG A 27 -5.94 4.20 12.11
CA ARG A 27 -5.16 5.15 12.91
C ARG A 27 -5.55 5.23 14.37
N LEU A 28 -6.76 4.80 14.71
CA LEU A 28 -7.23 4.77 16.09
C LEU A 28 -7.61 3.34 16.43
N PHE A 29 -6.93 2.74 17.41
CA PHE A 29 -7.22 1.37 17.84
C PHE A 29 -7.01 1.24 19.34
N ARG A 30 -7.65 0.24 19.94
CA ARG A 30 -7.49 -0.03 21.37
C ARG A 30 -6.12 -0.61 21.63
N ARG A 31 -5.55 -0.19 22.76
CA ARG A 31 -4.42 -0.89 23.35
C ARG A 31 -4.92 -2.23 23.89
N LEU A 32 -4.62 -3.31 23.18
CA LEU A 32 -4.86 -4.69 23.61
C LEU A 32 -3.52 -5.42 23.75
N PRO A 33 -3.36 -6.34 24.71
CA PRO A 33 -2.19 -7.21 24.77
C PRO A 33 -1.98 -7.95 23.43
N GLY A 34 -0.73 -8.03 22.97
CA GLY A 34 -0.37 -8.69 21.72
C GLY A 34 -0.46 -7.84 20.45
N VAL A 35 -1.03 -6.62 20.52
CA VAL A 35 -1.05 -5.70 19.37
C VAL A 35 0.32 -5.07 19.18
N HIS A 36 0.88 -5.24 17.98
CA HIS A 36 2.17 -4.69 17.57
C HIS A 36 2.17 -4.39 16.07
N PHE A 37 3.08 -3.53 15.63
CA PHE A 37 3.28 -3.30 14.21
C PHE A 37 4.11 -4.44 13.62
N GLU A 38 3.69 -4.89 12.45
CA GLU A 38 4.38 -5.88 11.63
C GLU A 38 4.90 -5.23 10.35
N ARG A 39 5.94 -5.81 9.74
CA ARG A 39 6.71 -5.29 8.59
C ARG A 39 7.67 -4.15 8.94
N ARG A 40 8.76 -4.05 8.18
CA ARG A 40 9.82 -3.02 8.26
C ARG A 40 9.47 -1.79 7.42
N LEU A 41 8.74 -2.00 6.33
CA LEU A 41 8.19 -0.97 5.46
C LEU A 41 6.66 -1.14 5.36
N HIS A 42 5.92 -0.03 5.25
CA HIS A 42 4.46 -0.05 5.29
C HIS A 42 3.89 -0.77 6.51
N GLU A 43 4.46 -0.49 7.69
CA GLU A 43 4.06 -1.07 8.98
C GLU A 43 2.54 -1.24 9.11
N GLN A 44 2.11 -2.47 9.41
CA GLN A 44 0.70 -2.80 9.57
C GLN A 44 0.42 -3.26 10.99
N VAL A 45 -0.59 -2.65 11.62
CA VAL A 45 -1.11 -3.07 12.93
C VAL A 45 -2.38 -3.92 12.82
N LEU A 46 -3.04 -3.92 11.64
CA LEU A 46 -4.30 -4.61 11.44
C LEU A 46 -4.21 -6.13 11.70
N PRO A 47 -3.17 -6.86 11.25
CA PRO A 47 -3.07 -8.30 11.48
C PRO A 47 -3.06 -8.66 12.98
N SER A 48 -2.11 -8.10 13.74
CA SER A 48 -2.02 -8.31 15.19
C SER A 48 -3.25 -7.79 15.95
N LEU A 49 -3.87 -6.69 15.49
CA LEU A 49 -5.11 -6.18 16.07
C LEU A 49 -6.27 -7.16 15.89
N LEU A 50 -6.46 -7.71 14.70
CA LEU A 50 -7.52 -8.68 14.43
C LEU A 50 -7.32 -9.97 15.24
N ALA A 51 -6.07 -10.42 15.38
CA ALA A 51 -5.74 -11.57 16.22
C ALA A 51 -6.08 -11.33 17.71
N ALA A 52 -5.84 -10.11 18.22
CA ALA A 52 -6.12 -9.75 19.62
C ALA A 52 -7.56 -9.28 19.88
N ALA A 53 -8.32 -8.88 18.86
CA ALA A 53 -9.62 -8.22 18.98
C ALA A 53 -10.75 -9.15 19.45
N GLY A 54 -10.60 -10.47 19.27
CA GLY A 54 -11.66 -11.45 19.51
C GLY A 54 -12.88 -11.17 18.63
N ARG A 55 -14.05 -10.89 19.22
CA ARG A 55 -15.29 -10.56 18.48
C ARG A 55 -15.41 -9.09 18.07
N ARG A 56 -14.48 -8.23 18.49
CA ARG A 56 -14.53 -6.80 18.18
C ARG A 56 -14.14 -6.56 16.73
N ARG A 57 -14.72 -5.53 16.10
CA ARG A 57 -14.48 -5.20 14.69
C ARG A 57 -13.71 -3.90 14.54
N VAL A 58 -13.10 -3.73 13.38
CA VAL A 58 -12.63 -2.42 12.93
C VAL A 58 -13.77 -1.75 12.18
N GLU A 59 -14.08 -0.51 12.53
CA GLU A 59 -15.23 0.25 12.02
C GLU A 59 -14.77 1.52 11.26
N PRO A 60 -15.59 2.12 10.39
CA PRO A 60 -15.29 3.45 9.87
C PRO A 60 -15.39 4.50 11.00
N ALA A 61 -14.47 5.46 11.03
CA ALA A 61 -14.53 6.56 11.97
C ALA A 61 -15.68 7.53 11.62
N PRO A 62 -16.42 8.07 12.60
CA PRO A 62 -17.49 9.05 12.36
C PRO A 62 -16.94 10.48 12.17
N PHE A 63 -15.65 10.63 11.91
CA PHE A 63 -14.96 11.91 11.76
C PHE A 63 -13.86 11.80 10.70
N THR A 64 -13.41 12.95 10.19
CA THR A 64 -12.31 13.05 9.23
C THR A 64 -11.13 13.78 9.88
N LEU A 65 -9.91 13.27 9.67
CA LEU A 65 -8.68 13.94 10.11
C LEU A 65 -8.19 14.85 8.97
N HIS A 66 -8.03 16.14 9.28
CA HIS A 66 -7.42 17.11 8.36
C HIS A 66 -5.92 17.22 8.69
N HIS A 67 -5.08 16.90 7.72
CA HIS A 67 -3.63 16.92 7.87
C HIS A 67 -3.05 18.07 7.06
N LEU A 68 -2.64 19.12 7.78
CA LEU A 68 -2.07 20.36 7.28
C LEU A 68 -0.55 20.30 7.51
N GLY A 69 0.26 19.96 6.50
CA GLY A 69 1.72 20.03 6.69
C GLY A 69 2.59 19.05 5.91
N TYR A 70 2.10 18.36 4.89
CA TYR A 70 2.97 17.48 4.11
C TYR A 70 3.69 18.24 2.98
N GLN A 71 4.73 19.00 3.33
CA GLN A 71 5.74 19.42 2.35
C GLN A 71 7.16 19.08 2.84
N PRO A 72 7.56 17.80 2.81
CA PRO A 72 8.95 17.44 3.01
C PRO A 72 9.81 18.09 1.93
N SER A 73 11.00 18.54 2.29
CA SER A 73 11.95 19.12 1.34
C SER A 73 12.37 18.09 0.28
N LEU A 74 12.85 18.53 -0.89
CA LEU A 74 13.29 17.61 -1.95
C LEU A 74 14.41 16.67 -1.47
N VAL A 75 15.30 17.15 -0.60
CA VAL A 75 16.40 16.37 0.00
C VAL A 75 15.84 15.28 0.92
N GLU A 76 14.91 15.62 1.81
CA GLU A 76 14.24 14.65 2.69
C GLU A 76 13.48 13.59 1.90
N ARG A 77 12.80 13.99 0.81
CA ARG A 77 12.12 13.04 -0.09
C ARG A 77 13.10 12.06 -0.71
N LYS A 78 14.25 12.53 -1.20
CA LYS A 78 15.28 11.67 -1.81
C LYS A 78 15.89 10.71 -0.79
N GLN A 79 16.26 11.19 0.40
CA GLN A 79 16.80 10.32 1.46
C GLN A 79 15.78 9.28 1.93
N LYS A 80 14.52 9.68 2.07
CA LYS A 80 13.42 8.77 2.42
C LYS A 80 13.24 7.69 1.36
N ARG A 81 13.26 8.04 0.07
CA ARG A 81 13.17 7.07 -1.05
C ARG A 81 14.31 6.06 -1.01
N GLN A 82 15.55 6.51 -0.87
CA GLN A 82 16.70 5.60 -0.81
C GLN A 82 16.59 4.63 0.37
N ARG A 83 16.27 5.14 1.56
CA ARG A 83 16.09 4.31 2.75
C ARG A 83 14.95 3.31 2.58
N ASN A 84 13.82 3.74 2.03
CA ASN A 84 12.67 2.87 1.82
C ASN A 84 12.98 1.73 0.83
N LEU A 85 13.69 2.03 -0.27
CA LEU A 85 14.09 1.03 -1.24
C LEU A 85 14.96 -0.06 -0.59
N GLU A 86 15.94 0.31 0.23
CA GLU A 86 16.78 -0.66 0.94
C GLU A 86 16.00 -1.51 1.95
N LEU A 87 15.02 -0.92 2.64
CA LEU A 87 14.12 -1.67 3.53
C LEU A 87 13.24 -2.65 2.74
N ALA A 88 12.69 -2.22 1.61
CA ALA A 88 11.85 -3.07 0.75
C ALA A 88 12.63 -4.26 0.19
N LYS A 89 13.87 -4.05 -0.26
CA LYS A 89 14.76 -5.14 -0.69
C LYS A 89 14.95 -6.14 0.44
N GLY A 90 15.28 -5.66 1.64
CA GLY A 90 15.47 -6.53 2.80
C GLY A 90 14.22 -7.31 3.23
N GLU A 91 13.00 -6.83 2.94
CA GLU A 91 11.77 -7.61 3.15
C GLU A 91 11.62 -8.73 2.13
N VAL A 92 11.87 -8.44 0.85
CA VAL A 92 11.83 -9.44 -0.23
C VAL A 92 12.93 -10.48 -0.06
N ASP A 93 14.12 -10.09 0.38
CA ASP A 93 15.22 -11.03 0.66
C ASP A 93 14.86 -11.98 1.81
N ALA A 94 14.14 -11.48 2.83
CA ALA A 94 13.72 -12.30 3.97
C ALA A 94 12.60 -13.29 3.60
N ASN A 95 11.69 -12.92 2.70
CA ASN A 95 10.70 -13.82 2.13
C ASN A 95 10.42 -13.49 0.66
N PRO A 96 11.10 -14.18 -0.28
CA PRO A 96 10.94 -13.94 -1.72
C PRO A 96 9.56 -14.29 -2.28
N PHE A 97 8.71 -14.96 -1.49
CA PHE A 97 7.38 -15.40 -1.91
C PHE A 97 6.26 -14.54 -1.29
N ASP A 98 6.57 -13.54 -0.46
CA ASP A 98 5.57 -12.57 0.01
C ASP A 98 5.22 -11.62 -1.15
N ALA A 99 4.12 -11.92 -1.84
CA ALA A 99 3.64 -11.12 -2.96
C ALA A 99 3.40 -9.64 -2.60
N PHE A 100 3.04 -9.33 -1.35
CA PHE A 100 2.84 -7.95 -0.91
C PHE A 100 4.19 -7.23 -0.74
N ALA A 101 5.21 -7.91 -0.20
CA ALA A 101 6.56 -7.35 -0.12
C ALA A 101 7.13 -7.08 -1.52
N VAL A 102 6.96 -8.03 -2.45
CA VAL A 102 7.39 -7.89 -3.85
C VAL A 102 6.67 -6.73 -4.53
N PHE A 103 5.36 -6.59 -4.33
CA PHE A 103 4.59 -5.45 -4.84
C PHE A 103 5.11 -4.11 -4.29
N ASN A 104 5.35 -4.01 -2.99
CA ASN A 104 5.86 -2.77 -2.39
C ASN A 104 7.29 -2.44 -2.85
N LEU A 105 8.13 -3.44 -3.11
CA LEU A 105 9.44 -3.22 -3.71
C LEU A 105 9.32 -2.61 -5.12
N GLY A 106 8.36 -3.07 -5.93
CA GLY A 106 8.05 -2.43 -7.21
C GLY A 106 7.63 -0.96 -7.06
N ILE A 107 6.80 -0.64 -6.06
CA ILE A 107 6.43 0.75 -5.75
C ILE A 107 7.67 1.59 -5.42
N GLU A 108 8.61 1.08 -4.62
CA GLU A 108 9.83 1.82 -4.28
C GLU A 108 10.78 1.98 -5.47
N TYR A 109 10.88 1.00 -6.38
CA TYR A 109 11.61 1.16 -7.65
C TYR A 109 11.02 2.25 -8.53
N THR A 110 9.70 2.24 -8.76
CA THR A 110 9.03 3.31 -9.52
C THR A 110 9.19 4.68 -8.86
N ALA A 111 9.16 4.74 -7.52
CA ALA A 111 9.43 5.97 -6.79
C ALA A 111 10.89 6.43 -6.90
N ALA A 112 11.84 5.51 -7.11
CA ALA A 112 13.24 5.82 -7.41
C ALA A 112 13.48 6.23 -8.88
N GLY A 113 12.49 6.03 -9.76
CA GLY A 113 12.54 6.37 -11.19
C GLY A 113 12.88 5.18 -12.09
N ASP A 114 13.05 3.99 -11.54
CA ASP A 114 13.29 2.75 -12.28
C ASP A 114 11.94 2.07 -12.56
N LEU A 115 11.33 2.44 -13.69
CA LEU A 115 9.99 1.98 -14.05
C LEU A 115 10.00 0.53 -14.50
N GLU A 116 11.04 0.12 -15.23
CA GLU A 116 11.27 -1.22 -15.72
C GLU A 116 11.38 -2.22 -14.55
N ALA A 117 12.24 -1.94 -13.57
CA ALA A 117 12.33 -2.77 -12.37
C ALA A 117 10.99 -2.80 -11.62
N GLY A 118 10.30 -1.66 -11.53
CA GLY A 118 8.96 -1.57 -10.94
C GLY A 118 7.98 -2.56 -11.57
N VAL A 119 7.84 -2.53 -12.89
CA VAL A 119 6.95 -3.41 -13.66
C VAL A 119 7.32 -4.88 -13.52
N GLU A 120 8.60 -5.24 -13.55
CA GLU A 120 9.05 -6.62 -13.33
C GLU A 120 8.58 -7.14 -11.96
N HIS A 121 8.68 -6.31 -10.93
CA HIS A 121 8.23 -6.65 -9.59
C HIS A 121 6.71 -6.74 -9.49
N PHE A 122 5.95 -5.90 -10.20
CA PHE A 122 4.50 -6.02 -10.25
C PHE A 122 4.07 -7.33 -10.90
N HIS A 123 4.66 -7.67 -12.04
CA HIS A 123 4.41 -8.94 -12.72
C HIS A 123 4.71 -10.14 -11.80
N ARG A 124 5.86 -10.10 -11.11
CA ARG A 124 6.24 -11.13 -10.13
C ARG A 124 5.28 -11.19 -8.95
N ALA A 125 4.88 -10.06 -8.39
CA ALA A 125 3.91 -10.05 -7.29
C ALA A 125 2.59 -10.70 -7.72
N ARG A 126 2.16 -10.45 -8.96
CA ARG A 126 0.94 -11.03 -9.55
C ARG A 126 1.04 -12.54 -9.74
N SER A 127 2.18 -13.05 -10.19
CA SER A 127 2.40 -14.49 -10.33
C SER A 127 2.50 -15.24 -8.98
N LEU A 128 2.84 -14.52 -7.90
CA LEU A 128 2.85 -15.04 -6.53
C LEU A 128 1.48 -14.99 -5.85
N THR A 129 0.52 -14.24 -6.41
CA THR A 129 -0.82 -14.17 -5.83
C THR A 129 -1.69 -15.34 -6.23
N GLY A 130 -2.31 -15.98 -5.23
CA GLY A 130 -3.35 -16.99 -5.42
C GLY A 130 -4.74 -16.36 -5.46
N ALA A 131 -5.58 -16.68 -4.46
CA ALA A 131 -6.93 -16.12 -4.37
C ALA A 131 -6.92 -14.57 -4.28
N PRO A 132 -8.00 -13.89 -4.73
CA PRO A 132 -8.13 -12.44 -4.61
C PRO A 132 -7.92 -11.92 -3.19
N VAL A 133 -7.03 -10.94 -3.03
CA VAL A 133 -6.83 -10.21 -1.76
C VAL A 133 -7.04 -8.71 -1.96
N PRO A 134 -7.38 -7.94 -0.90
CA PRO A 134 -7.84 -6.56 -1.05
C PRO A 134 -6.91 -5.59 -1.79
N TRP A 135 -5.59 -5.84 -1.77
CA TRP A 135 -4.60 -4.99 -2.43
C TRP A 135 -4.28 -5.39 -3.88
N GLN A 136 -4.72 -6.57 -4.34
CA GLN A 136 -4.43 -7.04 -5.72
C GLN A 136 -5.06 -6.13 -6.77
N SER A 137 -6.28 -5.63 -6.57
CA SER A 137 -6.90 -4.68 -7.51
C SER A 137 -6.05 -3.43 -7.75
N ARG A 138 -5.30 -2.99 -6.74
CA ARG A 138 -4.34 -1.89 -6.85
C ARG A 138 -3.09 -2.33 -7.63
N LEU A 139 -2.60 -3.54 -7.41
CA LEU A 139 -1.47 -4.10 -8.17
C LEU A 139 -1.75 -4.07 -9.68
N TYR A 140 -2.89 -4.59 -10.13
CA TYR A 140 -3.27 -4.56 -11.56
C TYR A 140 -3.30 -3.13 -12.12
N LYS A 141 -3.94 -2.19 -11.40
CA LYS A 141 -4.04 -0.79 -11.83
C LYS A 141 -2.67 -0.11 -11.93
N VAL A 142 -1.80 -0.36 -10.95
CA VAL A 142 -0.46 0.22 -10.89
C VAL A 142 0.43 -0.35 -11.98
N GLU A 143 0.42 -1.67 -12.18
CA GLU A 143 1.17 -2.34 -13.24
C GLU A 143 0.78 -1.80 -14.63
N ALA A 144 -0.52 -1.75 -14.93
CA ALA A 144 -1.02 -1.21 -16.18
C ALA A 144 -0.65 0.27 -16.36
N GLN A 145 -0.72 1.08 -15.29
CA GLN A 145 -0.31 2.48 -15.33
C GLN A 145 1.16 2.65 -15.70
N PHE A 146 2.05 1.85 -15.13
CA PHE A 146 3.49 1.98 -15.40
C PHE A 146 3.89 1.36 -16.74
N LEU A 147 3.24 0.27 -17.17
CA LEU A 147 3.35 -0.23 -18.54
C LEU A 147 2.95 0.82 -19.57
N TYR A 148 1.86 1.56 -19.31
CA TYR A 148 1.44 2.68 -20.15
C TYR A 148 2.51 3.79 -20.20
N GLN A 149 3.12 4.16 -19.06
CA GLN A 149 4.20 5.14 -19.02
C GLN A 149 5.44 4.71 -19.80
N LEU A 150 5.72 3.40 -19.85
CA LEU A 150 6.78 2.80 -20.66
C LEU A 150 6.42 2.66 -22.15
N GLY A 151 5.20 3.02 -22.56
CA GLY A 151 4.71 2.86 -23.94
C GLY A 151 4.34 1.42 -24.31
N ARG A 152 4.28 0.50 -23.34
CA ARG A 152 3.95 -0.93 -23.51
C ARG A 152 2.43 -1.14 -23.46
N LEU A 153 1.73 -0.55 -24.44
CA LEU A 153 0.27 -0.44 -24.43
C LEU A 153 -0.46 -1.79 -24.46
N ASP A 154 0.02 -2.74 -25.26
CA ASP A 154 -0.61 -4.07 -25.38
C ASP A 154 -0.54 -4.84 -24.05
N GLU A 155 0.59 -4.74 -23.35
CA GLU A 155 0.77 -5.36 -22.04
C GLU A 155 -0.07 -4.68 -20.96
N ALA A 156 -0.17 -3.34 -21.00
CA ALA A 156 -1.05 -2.61 -20.10
C ALA A 156 -2.51 -3.04 -20.26
N LEU A 157 -2.98 -3.20 -21.49
CA LEU A 157 -4.32 -3.67 -21.80
C LEU A 157 -4.53 -5.11 -21.31
N ALA A 158 -3.59 -6.01 -21.60
CA ALA A 158 -3.66 -7.41 -21.17
C ALA A 158 -3.75 -7.54 -19.63
N VAL A 159 -3.00 -6.72 -18.89
CA VAL A 159 -3.07 -6.69 -17.42
C VAL A 159 -4.47 -6.27 -16.94
N ILE A 160 -5.05 -5.23 -17.55
CA ILE A 160 -6.40 -4.77 -17.19
C ILE A 160 -7.45 -5.84 -17.49
N GLU A 161 -7.39 -6.45 -18.67
CA GLU A 161 -8.32 -7.51 -19.10
C GLU A 161 -8.26 -8.73 -18.18
N GLU A 162 -7.07 -9.11 -17.71
CA GLU A 162 -6.88 -10.20 -16.75
C GLU A 162 -7.47 -9.87 -15.36
N GLY A 163 -7.32 -8.64 -14.89
CA GLY A 163 -7.78 -8.22 -13.56
C GLY A 163 -9.28 -7.94 -13.47
N LEU A 164 -9.92 -7.52 -14.56
CA LEU A 164 -11.32 -7.09 -14.63
C LEU A 164 -12.32 -8.12 -14.08
N PRO A 165 -12.25 -9.43 -14.45
CA PRO A 165 -13.18 -10.43 -13.93
C PRO A 165 -13.07 -10.65 -12.42
N ALA A 166 -11.85 -10.55 -11.87
CA ALA A 166 -11.58 -10.77 -10.45
C ALA A 166 -11.90 -9.55 -9.58
N PHE A 167 -11.85 -8.34 -10.17
CA PHE A 167 -12.05 -7.07 -9.46
C PHE A 167 -12.94 -6.11 -10.26
N PRO A 168 -14.25 -6.40 -10.36
CA PRO A 168 -15.19 -5.51 -11.04
C PRO A 168 -15.32 -4.16 -10.31
N ALA A 169 -15.72 -3.13 -11.06
CA ALA A 169 -15.87 -1.74 -10.59
C ALA A 169 -16.95 -1.56 -9.52
#